data_AF-A0A3M7TQS4-F1
#
_entry.id   AF-A0A3M7TQS4-F1
#
_cell.length_a   1.000
_cell.length_b   1.000
_cell.length_c   1.000
_cell.angle_alpha   90.00
_cell.angle_beta   90.00
_cell.angle_gamma   90.00
#
_symmetry.space_group_name_H-M   'P 1'
#
loop_
_entity.id
_entity.type
_entity.pdbx_description
1 polymer ?
#
loop_
_entity_poly.entity_id
_entity_poly.type
_entity_poly.pdbx_seq_one_letter_code
_entity_poly.pdbx_strand_id
1 'polypeptide(L)'
;MARPVVAVMDSMDQKDDVFNELINDKGYSENDITIISKEDEEAKHYTRYFEQGDFVVTVEVEKDIGKPHKRDPEERMKADPLIQTHQPHHHMKRGL
;
A
#
# COMPACT_ATOMS: atom_id res chain seq x y z
N MET A 1 2.91 10.56 -16.31
CA MET A 1 2.98 9.46 -15.33
C MET A 1 1.71 9.53 -14.46
N ALA A 2 1.25 8.41 -13.89
CA ALA A 2 0.06 8.44 -13.04
C ALA A 2 0.50 8.74 -11.60
N ARG A 3 0.04 9.86 -11.03
CA ARG A 3 0.25 10.22 -9.62
C ARG A 3 -1.00 9.84 -8.83
N PRO A 4 -1.06 8.64 -8.22
CA PRO A 4 -2.19 8.29 -7.38
C PRO A 4 -2.26 9.20 -6.16
N VAL A 5 -3.48 9.60 -5.80
CA VAL A 5 -3.77 10.26 -4.52
C VAL A 5 -3.78 9.18 -3.44
N VAL A 6 -3.00 9.39 -2.39
CA VAL A 6 -2.85 8.42 -1.28
C VAL A 6 -3.48 8.92 0.01
N ALA A 7 -3.60 10.24 0.19
CA ALA A 7 -4.25 10.87 1.33
C ALA A 7 -4.77 12.26 0.97
N VAL A 8 -5.71 12.76 1.77
CA VAL A 8 -6.21 14.14 1.75
C VAL A 8 -6.12 14.65 3.18
N MET A 9 -5.63 15.87 3.35
CA MET A 9 -5.45 16.51 4.66
C MET A 9 -6.23 17.81 4.72
N ASP A 10 -6.76 18.11 5.91
CA ASP A 10 -7.46 19.36 6.17
C ASP A 10 -6.49 20.49 6.51
N SER A 11 -5.40 20.18 7.23
CA SER A 11 -4.39 21.14 7.64
C SER A 11 -2.98 20.59 7.49
N MET A 12 -2.00 21.48 7.47
CA MET A 12 -0.59 21.12 7.40
C MET A 12 -0.07 20.48 8.70
N ASP A 13 -0.83 20.57 9.80
CA ASP A 13 -0.48 19.91 11.06
C ASP A 13 -0.56 18.37 10.94
N GLN A 14 -1.41 17.87 10.03
CA GLN A 14 -1.55 16.44 9.76
C GLN A 14 -0.39 15.89 8.91
N LYS A 15 0.49 16.77 8.39
CA LYS A 15 1.57 16.38 7.48
C LYS A 15 2.48 15.33 8.08
N ASP A 16 2.99 15.56 9.29
CA ASP A 16 3.98 14.67 9.90
C ASP A 16 3.42 13.28 10.17
N ASP A 17 2.15 13.19 10.60
CA ASP A 17 1.45 11.92 10.83
C ASP A 17 1.25 11.17 9.51
N VAL A 18 0.77 11.85 8.47
CA VAL A 18 0.56 11.26 7.14
C VAL A 18 1.88 10.82 6.50
N PHE A 19 2.94 11.62 6.63
CA PHE A 19 4.27 11.27 6.12
C PHE A 19 4.83 10.05 6.85
N ASN A 20 4.72 10.01 8.18
CA ASN A 20 5.15 8.86 8.96
C ASN A 20 4.40 7.59 8.57
N GLU A 21 3.08 7.64 8.33
CA GLU A 21 2.33 6.48 7.83
C GLU A 21 2.82 6.05 6.44
N LEU A 22 2.98 7.00 5.51
CA LEU A 22 3.40 6.70 4.14
C LEU A 22 4.81 6.11 4.07
N ILE A 23 5.73 6.61 4.88
CA ILE A 23 7.13 6.16 4.89
C ILE A 23 7.27 4.84 5.67
N ASN A 24 6.72 4.75 6.88
CA ASN A 24 6.94 3.59 7.75
C ASN A 24 6.03 2.40 7.40
N ASP A 25 4.74 2.64 7.10
CA ASP A 25 3.79 1.55 6.87
C ASP A 25 3.71 1.15 5.40
N LYS A 26 3.89 2.11 4.48
CA LYS A 26 3.76 1.86 3.03
C LYS A 26 5.10 1.81 2.29
N GLY A 27 6.18 2.28 2.91
CA GLY A 27 7.54 2.21 2.37
C GLY A 27 7.83 3.22 1.25
N TYR A 28 7.10 4.33 1.20
CA TYR A 28 7.39 5.41 0.24
C TYR A 28 8.61 6.23 0.66
N SER A 29 9.33 6.79 -0.31
CA SER A 29 10.38 7.78 -0.06
C SER A 29 9.75 9.16 0.16
N GLU A 30 10.32 9.95 1.07
CA GLU A 30 9.89 11.35 1.25
C GLU A 30 10.00 12.16 -0.06
N ASN A 31 10.98 11.84 -0.90
CA ASN A 31 11.18 12.50 -2.19
C ASN A 31 10.10 12.19 -3.22
N ASP A 32 9.38 11.07 -3.05
CA ASP A 32 8.32 10.66 -3.97
C ASP A 32 6.96 11.25 -3.56
N ILE A 33 6.84 11.81 -2.35
CA ILE A 33 5.61 12.36 -1.80
C ILE A 33 5.49 13.83 -2.18
N THR A 34 4.39 14.19 -2.82
CA THR A 34 4.07 15.57 -3.22
C THR A 34 2.75 16.00 -2.60
N ILE A 35 2.75 17.15 -1.92
CA ILE A 35 1.55 17.76 -1.36
C ILE A 35 1.11 18.89 -2.28
N ILE A 36 -0.16 18.85 -2.69
CA ILE A 36 -0.78 19.84 -3.57
C ILE A 36 -1.82 20.60 -2.75
N SER A 37 -1.65 21.91 -2.63
CA SER A 37 -2.65 22.79 -2.03
C SER A 37 -3.80 23.03 -2.99
N LYS A 38 -5.00 23.28 -2.47
CA LYS A 38 -6.17 23.71 -3.26
C LYS A 38 -5.94 24.99 -4.07
N GLU A 39 -5.01 25.83 -3.62
CA GLU A 39 -4.65 27.09 -4.28
C GLU A 39 -3.64 26.91 -5.42
N ASP A 40 -3.06 25.72 -5.57
CA ASP A 40 -2.05 25.42 -6.58
C ASP A 40 -2.66 25.28 -7.99
N GLU A 41 -1.87 25.54 -9.04
CA GLU A 41 -2.35 25.36 -10.41
C GLU A 41 -2.66 23.88 -10.72
N GLU A 42 -1.90 22.95 -10.12
CA GLU A 42 -2.13 21.51 -10.24
C GLU A 42 -3.43 21.05 -9.55
N ALA A 43 -3.99 21.86 -8.64
CA ALA A 43 -5.20 21.53 -7.88
C ALA A 43 -6.41 21.23 -8.78
N LYS A 44 -6.45 21.85 -9.97
CA LYS A 44 -7.52 21.67 -10.96
C LYS A 44 -7.75 20.20 -11.33
N HIS A 45 -6.68 19.40 -11.32
CA HIS A 45 -6.74 17.97 -11.63
C HIS A 45 -7.27 17.10 -10.47
N TYR A 46 -7.30 17.65 -9.25
CA TYR A 46 -7.69 16.95 -8.02
C TYR A 46 -8.90 17.57 -7.33
N THR A 47 -9.64 18.44 -8.02
CA THR A 47 -10.82 19.17 -7.51
C THR A 47 -11.77 18.31 -6.66
N ARG A 48 -12.01 17.05 -7.06
CA ARG A 48 -12.89 16.12 -6.34
C ARG A 48 -12.39 15.78 -4.92
N TYR A 49 -11.07 15.74 -4.71
CA TYR A 49 -10.47 15.41 -3.42
C TYR A 49 -10.48 16.62 -2.48
N PHE A 50 -10.48 17.85 -3.02
CA PHE A 50 -10.58 19.07 -2.23
C PHE A 50 -11.98 19.34 -1.63
N GLU A 51 -12.93 18.44 -1.85
CA GLU A 51 -14.19 18.40 -1.10
C GLU A 51 -14.00 17.80 0.31
N GLN A 52 -12.91 17.06 0.52
CA GLN A 52 -12.60 16.34 1.77
C GLN A 52 -11.52 17.01 2.63
N GLY A 53 -10.78 17.98 2.08
CA GLY A 53 -9.73 18.72 2.78
C GLY A 53 -9.07 19.73 1.84
N ASP A 54 -8.13 20.53 2.36
CA ASP A 54 -7.49 21.62 1.61
C ASP A 54 -6.15 21.21 0.97
N PHE A 55 -5.62 20.04 1.32
CA PHE A 55 -4.35 19.52 0.80
C PHE A 55 -4.51 18.08 0.30
N VAL A 56 -3.97 17.79 -0.88
CA VAL A 56 -3.97 16.46 -1.49
C VAL A 56 -2.56 15.93 -1.51
N VAL A 57 -2.36 14.71 -0.99
CA VAL A 57 -1.06 14.03 -0.99
C VAL A 57 -1.04 13.00 -2.12
N THR A 58 -0.08 13.18 -3.03
CA THR A 58 0.18 12.29 -4.16
C THR A 58 1.55 11.65 -4.03
N VAL A 59 1.73 10.48 -4.63
CA VAL A 59 3.04 9.83 -4.72
C VAL A 59 3.42 9.62 -6.17
N GLU A 60 4.68 9.89 -6.48
CA GLU A 60 5.25 9.55 -7.77
C GLU A 60 5.60 8.06 -7.78
N VAL A 61 4.74 7.26 -8.41
CA VAL A 61 5.05 5.85 -8.62
C VAL A 61 5.83 5.77 -9.92
N GLU A 62 7.15 5.62 -9.83
CA GLU A 62 7.91 5.10 -10.95
C GLU A 62 7.28 3.75 -11.33
N LYS A 63 6.65 3.69 -12.50
CA LYS A 63 6.22 2.42 -13.09
C LYS A 63 7.48 1.69 -13.55
N ASP A 64 8.29 1.25 -12.60
CA ASP A 64 9.33 0.27 -12.82
C ASP A 64 8.59 -1.07 -13.03
N ILE A 65 8.31 -1.35 -14.31
CA ILE A 65 7.75 -2.60 -14.79
C ILE A 65 8.78 -3.69 -14.45
N GLY A 66 8.82 -4.19 -13.22
CA GLY A 66 9.75 -5.27 -12.87
C GLY A 66 10.08 -5.51 -11.40
N LYS A 67 9.76 -4.60 -10.46
CA LYS A 67 10.07 -4.86 -9.04
C LYS A 67 8.80 -4.90 -8.20
N PRO A 68 8.40 -6.06 -7.66
CA PRO A 68 7.39 -6.08 -6.61
C PRO A 68 7.94 -5.21 -5.48
N HIS A 69 7.18 -4.19 -5.07
CA HIS A 69 7.44 -3.49 -3.82
C HIS A 69 7.55 -4.59 -2.75
N LYS A 70 8.76 -4.76 -2.21
CA LYS A 70 9.00 -5.70 -1.12
C LYS A 70 8.19 -5.20 0.07
N ARG A 71 6.95 -5.68 0.20
CA ARG A 71 6.46 -6.00 1.53
C ARG A 71 7.35 -7.14 1.96
N ASP A 72 8.33 -6.88 2.82
CA ASP A 72 8.92 -7.96 3.61
C ASP A 72 7.80 -8.51 4.50
N PRO A 73 7.27 -9.71 4.23
CA PRO A 73 6.26 -10.34 5.08
C PRO A 73 6.95 -11.23 6.13
N GLU A 74 8.24 -11.02 6.42
CA GLU A 74 9.03 -11.91 7.28
C GLU A 74 8.82 -11.69 8.78
N GLU A 75 7.90 -10.84 9.24
CA GLU A 75 7.69 -10.63 10.68
C GLU A 75 6.28 -10.91 11.22
N ARG A 76 5.41 -11.60 10.47
CA ARG A 76 4.17 -12.15 11.03
C ARG A 76 3.81 -13.51 10.44
N MET A 77 4.51 -14.54 10.88
CA MET A 77 3.94 -15.82 11.36
C MET A 77 5.04 -16.88 11.44
N LYS A 78 5.73 -16.91 12.58
CA LYS A 78 6.06 -18.22 13.18
C LYS A 78 4.74 -18.87 13.57
N ALA A 79 4.16 -19.63 12.67
CA ALA A 79 3.17 -20.64 12.99
C ALA A 79 3.62 -21.91 12.27
N ASP A 80 3.98 -22.92 13.08
CA ASP A 80 4.46 -24.25 12.71
C ASP A 80 3.98 -24.78 11.33
N PRO A 81 4.86 -25.39 10.52
CA PRO A 81 4.40 -26.18 9.40
C PRO A 81 3.69 -27.41 9.96
N LEU A 82 2.35 -27.38 9.98
CA LEU A 82 1.54 -28.58 10.10
C LEU A 82 1.87 -29.48 8.92
N ILE A 83 2.74 -30.46 9.21
CA ILE A 83 3.07 -31.62 8.40
C ILE A 83 1.78 -32.18 7.80
N GLN A 84 1.58 -31.98 6.49
CA GLN A 84 0.59 -32.73 5.72
C GLN A 84 1.16 -34.12 5.44
N THR A 85 1.09 -35.01 6.43
CA THR A 85 1.23 -36.45 6.20
C THR A 85 -0.03 -36.93 5.48
N HIS A 86 0.02 -36.96 4.15
CA HIS A 86 -0.92 -37.76 3.36
C HIS A 86 -0.78 -39.21 3.80
N GLN A 87 -1.73 -39.71 4.59
CA GLN A 87 -1.86 -41.13 4.87
C GLN A 87 -2.26 -41.85 3.57
N PRO A 88 -1.59 -42.94 3.17
CA PRO A 88 -2.03 -43.72 2.04
C PRO A 88 -3.30 -44.49 2.42
N HIS A 89 -4.45 -44.09 1.87
CA HIS A 89 -5.67 -44.89 1.95
C HIS A 89 -5.57 -46.07 0.98
N HIS A 90 -4.85 -47.13 1.36
CA HIS A 90 -5.05 -48.45 0.79
C HIS A 90 -6.40 -48.98 1.27
N HIS A 91 -7.44 -48.90 0.43
CA HIS A 91 -8.61 -49.75 0.60
C HIS A 91 -8.49 -50.96 -0.32
N MET A 92 -8.08 -52.11 0.25
CA MET A 92 -8.37 -53.40 -0.36
C MET A 92 -9.88 -53.62 -0.28
N LYS A 93 -10.54 -53.76 -1.43
CA LYS A 93 -11.88 -54.35 -1.49
C LYS A 93 -11.79 -55.67 -2.23
N ARG A 94 -11.67 -56.76 -1.46
CA ARG A 94 -12.02 -58.12 -1.87
C ARG A 94 -13.53 -58.16 -2.12
N GLY A 95 -13.95 -58.77 -3.22
CA GLY A 95 -15.32 -59.20 -3.46
C GLY A 95 -15.30 -60.21 -4.60
N LEU A 96 -15.83 -61.41 -4.31
CA LEU A 96 -15.90 -62.60 -5.16
C LEU A 96 -16.51 -62.33 -6.54
#